data_AF-A0AAD7Q871-F1
#
_entry.id   AF-A0AAD7Q871-F1
#
_cell.length_a   1.000
_cell.length_b   1.000
_cell.length_c   1.000
_cell.angle_alpha   90.00
_cell.angle_beta   90.00
_cell.angle_gamma   90.00
#
_symmetry.space_group_name_H-M   'P 1'
#
loop_
_entity.id
_entity.type
_entity.pdbx_description
1 polymer ?
#
loop_
_entity_poly.entity_id
_entity_poly.type
_entity_poly.pdbx_seq_one_letter_code
_entity_poly.pdbx_strand_id
1 'polypeptide(L)'
;MAETEVEESRGSFLVKDKDIHLVCSHQIIDQIRVINPFDHHLDGKEEDSPSGILVPKEKTDVKATHFPSLLITGRLFNMTKKNKKFQKYGIHGSIQFEAKEPSTYARYWILFDQKTNNQVGFQVKLEQPNCKSGKQDSPPASGRYRGFRRRLGIRKRRLGWFWYFSRPRGFVTASSTEEETEEMKVPESAEFNRVCLTYASEASERFYGFGEQFSHMDFKGKRVPILVQEQGIGRGDQPITFAANLVSYRAGGDWSTTYAPSPFYMTSKMRSLYLEGYDYSVFDLTKQDRVQVQIHGNSVEGRILHGQLTF
;
A
#
# COMPACT_ATOMS: atom_id res chain seq x y z
N MET A 1 -1.70 1.67 -6.00
CA MET A 1 -0.52 1.22 -6.76
C MET A 1 0.43 2.39 -6.85
N ALA A 2 1.63 2.23 -6.30
CA ALA A 2 2.67 3.24 -6.34
C ALA A 2 4.02 2.58 -6.56
N GLU A 3 4.85 3.15 -7.42
CA GLU A 3 6.26 2.76 -7.52
C GLU A 3 7.03 3.26 -6.30
N THR A 4 7.98 2.46 -5.81
CA THR A 4 8.77 2.80 -4.62
C THR A 4 10.23 2.85 -5.00
N GLU A 5 10.90 3.95 -4.66
CA GLU A 5 12.35 4.05 -4.68
C GLU A 5 12.88 3.94 -3.26
N VAL A 6 13.86 3.06 -3.08
CA VAL A 6 14.57 2.89 -1.81
C VAL A 6 16.03 3.19 -2.07
N GLU A 7 16.56 4.21 -1.39
CA GLU A 7 17.98 4.53 -1.39
C GLU A 7 18.56 4.09 -0.04
N GLU A 8 19.55 3.22 -0.06
CA GLU A 8 20.27 2.76 1.12
C GLU A 8 21.65 3.41 1.18
N SER A 9 22.07 3.80 2.39
CA SER A 9 23.43 4.20 2.66
C SER A 9 23.80 3.91 4.11
N ARG A 10 24.71 2.95 4.30
CA ARG A 10 25.29 2.57 5.60
C ARG A 10 24.20 2.27 6.64
N GLY A 11 23.19 1.49 6.27
CA GLY A 11 22.07 1.10 7.12
C GLY A 11 21.07 2.22 7.41
N SER A 12 21.19 3.38 6.74
CA SER A 12 20.16 4.40 6.65
C SER A 12 19.38 4.24 5.34
N PHE A 13 18.07 4.36 5.39
CA PHE A 13 17.18 4.15 4.25
C PHE A 13 16.34 5.39 3.99
N LEU A 14 16.10 5.68 2.70
CA LEU A 14 15.14 6.64 2.22
C LEU A 14 14.12 5.94 1.36
N VAL A 15 12.88 5.87 1.84
CA VAL A 15 11.77 5.30 1.08
C VAL A 15 10.94 6.44 0.52
N LYS A 16 10.79 6.49 -0.80
CA LYS A 16 9.95 7.47 -1.51
C LYS A 16 9.02 6.77 -2.49
N ASP A 17 7.76 7.16 -2.46
CA ASP A 17 6.83 6.80 -3.53
C ASP A 17 7.07 7.73 -4.73
N LYS A 18 7.25 7.15 -5.93
CA LYS A 18 7.43 7.87 -7.20
C LYS A 18 6.08 8.09 -7.87
N ASP A 19 5.78 7.27 -8.87
CA ASP A 19 4.57 7.39 -9.67
C ASP A 19 3.43 6.62 -9.00
N ILE A 20 2.36 7.34 -8.69
CA ILE A 20 1.15 6.79 -8.11
C ILE A 20 0.15 6.52 -9.24
N HIS A 21 0.10 5.25 -9.66
CA HIS A 21 -0.73 4.80 -10.79
C HIS A 21 -2.22 4.75 -10.44
N LEU A 22 -2.57 4.39 -9.22
CA LEU A 22 -3.97 4.20 -8.80
C LEU A 22 -4.17 4.44 -7.30
N VAL A 23 -5.10 5.32 -6.97
CA VAL A 23 -5.58 5.58 -5.61
C VAL A 23 -7.08 5.34 -5.55
N CYS A 24 -7.51 4.44 -4.66
CA CYS A 24 -8.92 4.21 -4.40
C CYS A 24 -9.25 4.76 -3.00
N SER A 25 -9.93 5.91 -2.96
CA SER A 25 -10.23 6.63 -1.72
C SER A 25 -11.71 6.62 -1.32
N HIS A 26 -12.57 6.04 -2.16
CA HIS A 26 -14.00 5.98 -1.92
C HIS A 26 -14.41 4.53 -1.68
N GLN A 27 -15.08 4.27 -0.57
CA GLN A 27 -15.45 2.94 -0.11
C GLN A 27 -16.96 2.77 -0.08
N ILE A 28 -17.44 1.60 -0.50
CA ILE A 28 -18.82 1.15 -0.31
C ILE A 28 -18.76 -0.20 0.39
N ILE A 29 -19.56 -0.36 1.43
CA ILE A 29 -19.73 -1.64 2.12
C ILE A 29 -20.79 -2.43 1.36
N ASP A 30 -20.45 -3.64 0.91
CA ASP A 30 -21.39 -4.53 0.25
C ASP A 30 -22.12 -5.38 1.29
N GLN A 31 -21.39 -5.91 2.28
CA GLN A 31 -21.97 -6.79 3.28
C GLN A 31 -21.21 -6.76 4.62
N ILE A 32 -21.97 -6.95 5.70
CA ILE A 32 -21.46 -7.23 7.04
C ILE A 32 -22.09 -8.56 7.48
N ARG A 33 -21.28 -9.57 7.77
CA ARG A 33 -21.71 -10.90 8.25
C ARG A 33 -21.04 -11.22 9.58
N VAL A 34 -21.82 -11.69 10.54
CA VAL A 34 -21.27 -12.35 11.74
C VAL A 34 -21.12 -13.82 11.41
N ILE A 35 -19.91 -14.34 11.55
CA ILE A 35 -19.60 -15.76 11.41
C ILE A 35 -19.57 -16.33 12.81
N ASN A 36 -20.67 -16.99 13.18
CA ASN A 36 -20.73 -17.78 14.39
C ASN A 36 -20.22 -19.19 14.06
N PRO A 37 -19.34 -19.77 14.89
CA PRO A 37 -18.87 -21.14 14.68
C PRO A 37 -19.99 -22.21 14.78
N PHE A 38 -21.22 -21.83 15.16
CA PHE A 38 -22.36 -22.72 15.35
C PHE A 38 -23.34 -22.81 14.15
N ASP A 39 -23.09 -22.17 13.01
CA ASP A 39 -24.01 -22.22 11.85
C ASP A 39 -23.94 -23.54 11.03
N HIS A 40 -23.37 -24.61 11.58
CA HIS A 40 -23.60 -25.97 11.08
C HIS A 40 -24.78 -26.62 11.80
N HIS A 41 -25.99 -26.10 11.56
CA HIS A 41 -27.22 -26.82 11.92
C HIS A 41 -27.56 -27.85 10.83
N LEU A 42 -27.32 -29.11 11.16
CA LEU A 42 -28.15 -30.29 10.88
C LEU A 42 -28.91 -30.29 9.54
N ASP A 43 -28.32 -30.91 8.51
CA ASP A 43 -29.12 -31.62 7.51
C ASP A 43 -28.35 -32.87 7.04
N GLY A 44 -28.78 -34.02 7.54
CA GLY A 44 -28.09 -35.29 7.38
C GLY A 44 -28.87 -36.39 8.06
N LYS A 45 -29.87 -36.88 7.35
CA LYS A 45 -30.77 -37.98 7.69
C LYS A 45 -30.09 -39.11 8.48
N GLU A 46 -30.77 -39.55 9.54
CA GLU A 46 -30.62 -40.90 10.07
C GLU A 46 -30.83 -41.91 8.95
N GLU A 47 -29.81 -42.71 8.64
CA GLU A 47 -29.99 -44.12 8.26
C GLU A 47 -28.80 -44.94 8.74
N ASP A 48 -29.14 -46.10 9.31
CA ASP A 48 -28.30 -47.07 9.99
C ASP A 48 -27.22 -47.70 9.11
N SER A 49 -26.00 -47.88 9.64
CA SER A 49 -25.34 -49.20 9.77
C SER A 49 -23.84 -49.10 10.16
N PRO A 50 -23.27 -50.16 10.77
CA PRO A 50 -22.09 -50.08 11.62
C PRO A 50 -20.81 -50.57 10.92
N SER A 51 -19.72 -49.83 11.05
CA SER A 51 -18.37 -50.41 10.95
C SER A 51 -17.37 -49.53 11.71
N GLY A 52 -16.66 -50.17 12.64
CA GLY A 52 -15.86 -49.50 13.64
C GLY A 52 -14.51 -49.05 13.13
N ILE A 53 -14.13 -47.83 13.53
CA ILE A 53 -12.74 -47.44 13.76
C ILE A 53 -12.74 -46.64 15.07
N LEU A 54 -12.15 -47.24 16.11
CA LEU A 54 -11.90 -46.60 17.38
C LEU A 54 -10.69 -45.67 17.22
N VAL A 55 -10.95 -44.38 17.02
CA VAL A 55 -9.93 -43.33 17.21
C VAL A 55 -9.98 -42.89 18.68
N PRO A 56 -8.86 -42.85 19.41
CA PRO A 56 -8.84 -42.49 20.83
C PRO A 56 -9.46 -41.11 21.07
N LYS A 57 -10.46 -41.06 21.95
CA LYS A 57 -11.01 -39.82 22.51
C LYS A 57 -9.98 -39.21 23.47
N GLU A 58 -9.15 -38.29 22.99
CA GLU A 58 -8.61 -37.25 23.86
C GLU A 58 -9.75 -36.29 24.20
N LYS A 59 -10.36 -36.52 25.36
CA LYS A 59 -11.16 -35.50 26.04
C LYS A 59 -10.22 -34.41 26.57
N THR A 60 -9.85 -33.46 25.71
CA THR A 60 -9.37 -32.16 26.17
C THR A 60 -10.61 -31.31 26.40
N ASP A 61 -11.11 -31.36 27.64
CA ASP A 61 -12.14 -30.47 28.17
C ASP A 61 -11.54 -29.08 28.36
N VAL A 62 -11.25 -28.39 27.24
CA VAL A 62 -11.09 -26.95 27.22
C VAL A 62 -12.39 -26.46 26.63
N LYS A 63 -13.22 -25.81 27.44
CA LYS A 63 -14.29 -24.95 26.93
C LYS A 63 -13.62 -23.87 26.08
N ALA A 64 -13.37 -24.17 24.82
CA ALA A 64 -12.91 -23.22 23.83
C ALA A 64 -13.99 -22.15 23.80
N THR A 65 -13.69 -21.01 24.41
CA THR A 65 -14.59 -19.87 24.41
C THR A 65 -14.56 -19.37 22.97
N HIS A 66 -15.45 -19.91 22.16
CA HIS A 66 -15.52 -19.62 20.74
C HIS A 66 -16.21 -18.27 20.58
N PHE A 67 -15.41 -17.23 20.34
CA PHE A 67 -15.92 -15.89 20.09
C PHE A 67 -16.37 -15.75 18.62
N PRO A 68 -17.38 -14.90 18.35
CA PRO A 68 -17.82 -14.64 17.00
C PRO A 68 -16.75 -13.88 16.20
N SER A 69 -16.74 -14.09 14.88
CA SER A 69 -15.96 -13.30 13.94
C SER A 69 -16.87 -12.41 13.10
N LEU A 70 -16.41 -11.22 12.72
CA LEU A 70 -17.14 -10.28 11.88
C LEU A 70 -16.42 -10.13 10.54
N LEU A 71 -17.08 -10.50 9.45
CA LEU A 71 -16.59 -10.31 8.09
C LEU A 71 -17.31 -9.13 7.43
N ILE A 72 -16.54 -8.13 7.02
CA ILE A 72 -17.02 -6.99 6.23
C ILE A 72 -16.42 -7.10 4.84
N THR A 73 -17.26 -7.07 3.81
CA THR A 73 -16.82 -7.02 2.41
C THR A 73 -17.31 -5.76 1.75
N GLY A 74 -16.58 -5.30 0.75
CA GLY A 74 -16.98 -4.12 0.01
C GLY A 74 -16.11 -3.84 -1.20
N ARG A 75 -16.33 -2.66 -1.77
CA ARG A 75 -15.63 -2.16 -2.95
C ARG A 75 -15.00 -0.81 -2.69
N LEU A 76 -13.80 -0.63 -3.24
CA LEU A 76 -13.03 0.60 -3.27
C LEU A 76 -13.01 1.14 -4.70
N PHE A 77 -13.21 2.44 -4.86
CA PHE A 77 -13.30 3.10 -6.15
C PHE A 77 -12.29 4.22 -6.26
N ASN A 78 -11.72 4.36 -7.46
CA ASN A 78 -11.04 5.58 -7.85
C ASN A 78 -12.07 6.56 -8.43
N MET A 79 -12.34 7.63 -7.69
CA MET A 79 -13.11 8.76 -8.21
C MET A 79 -12.13 9.88 -8.60
N THR A 80 -11.87 10.03 -9.90
CA THR A 80 -11.15 11.20 -10.40
C THR A 80 -12.09 12.40 -10.40
N LYS A 81 -11.91 13.34 -9.46
CA LYS A 81 -12.63 14.63 -9.48
C LYS A 81 -12.13 15.46 -10.67
N LYS A 82 -12.81 15.38 -11.83
CA LYS A 82 -12.60 16.35 -12.92
C LYS A 82 -13.35 17.63 -12.60
N ASN A 83 -12.66 18.65 -12.12
CA ASN A 83 -13.15 20.03 -12.17
C ASN A 83 -13.19 20.48 -13.65
N LYS A 84 -14.34 20.36 -14.31
CA LYS A 84 -14.57 21.10 -15.57
C LYS A 84 -14.86 22.55 -15.19
N LYS A 85 -13.87 23.44 -15.25
CA LYS A 85 -14.12 24.88 -15.31
C LYS A 85 -14.79 25.19 -16.65
N PHE A 86 -16.11 25.30 -16.66
CA PHE A 86 -16.80 26.04 -17.72
C PHE A 86 -16.80 27.52 -17.34
N GLN A 87 -16.02 28.30 -18.08
CA GLN A 87 -16.11 29.75 -18.04
C GLN A 87 -17.29 30.14 -18.94
N LYS A 88 -18.42 30.54 -18.36
CA LYS A 88 -19.41 31.37 -19.05
C LYS A 88 -20.16 32.27 -18.08
N TYR A 89 -20.26 33.52 -18.48
CA TYR A 89 -20.94 34.63 -17.83
C TYR A 89 -22.41 34.29 -17.54
N GLY A 90 -22.86 34.65 -16.34
CA GLY A 90 -24.25 35.01 -16.06
C GLY A 90 -25.24 33.87 -15.85
N ILE A 91 -25.78 33.84 -14.63
CA ILE A 91 -27.09 33.31 -14.21
C ILE A 91 -27.15 31.79 -13.93
N HIS A 92 -27.20 31.51 -12.61
CA HIS A 92 -27.72 30.34 -11.91
C HIS A 92 -27.97 29.06 -12.74
N GLY A 93 -27.02 28.13 -12.71
CA GLY A 93 -27.20 26.76 -13.18
C GLY A 93 -26.89 25.78 -12.05
N SER A 94 -27.89 24.99 -11.63
CA SER A 94 -27.72 23.89 -10.69
C SER A 94 -26.60 22.95 -11.18
N ILE A 95 -25.63 22.69 -10.32
CA ILE A 95 -24.57 21.70 -10.58
C ILE A 95 -25.22 20.32 -10.61
N GLN A 96 -25.53 19.80 -11.79
CA GLN A 96 -25.85 18.39 -11.96
C GLN A 96 -24.55 17.58 -11.99
N PHE A 97 -24.42 16.70 -10.99
CA PHE A 97 -23.34 15.72 -10.89
C PHE A 97 -23.72 14.48 -11.71
N GLU A 98 -23.24 14.36 -12.94
CA GLU A 98 -23.24 13.07 -13.64
C GLU A 98 -22.05 12.24 -13.15
N ALA A 99 -22.33 11.28 -12.26
CA ALA A 99 -21.38 10.27 -11.85
C ALA A 99 -21.10 9.33 -13.04
N LYS A 100 -20.01 9.57 -13.77
CA LYS A 100 -19.48 8.59 -14.72
C LYS A 100 -19.11 7.33 -13.91
N GLU A 101 -19.54 6.14 -14.35
CA GLU A 101 -19.20 4.89 -13.67
C GLU A 101 -17.68 4.84 -13.39
N PRO A 102 -17.25 4.50 -12.15
CA PRO A 102 -15.84 4.40 -11.83
C PRO A 102 -15.21 3.30 -12.70
N SER A 103 -14.22 3.67 -13.51
CA SER A 103 -13.59 2.78 -14.49
C SER A 103 -12.81 1.62 -13.86
N THR A 104 -12.46 1.76 -12.58
CA THR A 104 -11.66 0.80 -11.82
C THR A 104 -12.20 0.71 -10.40
N TYR A 105 -12.48 -0.51 -9.96
CA TYR A 105 -12.79 -0.79 -8.58
C TYR A 105 -11.98 -1.98 -8.08
N ALA A 106 -11.72 -2.01 -6.78
CA ALA A 106 -11.10 -3.12 -6.08
C ALA A 106 -12.09 -3.68 -5.08
N ARG A 107 -12.10 -4.99 -4.87
CA ARG A 107 -12.83 -5.58 -3.76
C ARG A 107 -11.91 -5.63 -2.55
N TYR A 108 -12.49 -5.52 -1.36
CA TYR A 108 -11.77 -5.73 -0.13
C TYR A 108 -12.60 -6.56 0.82
N TRP A 109 -11.91 -7.21 1.75
CA TRP A 109 -12.54 -7.80 2.91
C TRP A 109 -11.75 -7.43 4.17
N ILE A 110 -12.49 -7.29 5.27
CA ILE A 110 -11.97 -7.06 6.61
C ILE A 110 -12.59 -8.15 7.49
N LEU A 111 -11.75 -8.95 8.13
CA LEU A 111 -12.15 -9.91 9.13
C LEU A 111 -11.75 -9.38 10.49
N PHE A 112 -12.67 -9.34 11.44
CA PHE A 112 -12.37 -9.15 12.85
C PHE A 112 -12.63 -10.46 13.59
N ASP A 113 -11.66 -10.90 14.37
CA ASP A 113 -11.78 -12.09 15.21
C ASP A 113 -11.54 -11.72 16.68
N GLN A 114 -12.53 -11.96 17.52
CA GLN A 114 -12.37 -11.70 18.94
C GLN A 114 -11.58 -12.85 19.57
N LYS A 115 -10.47 -12.53 20.27
CA LYS A 115 -9.66 -13.54 20.98
C LYS A 115 -9.98 -13.58 22.47
N THR A 116 -10.22 -12.40 23.04
CA THR A 116 -10.61 -12.22 24.44
C THR A 116 -11.59 -11.06 24.53
N ASN A 117 -12.14 -10.78 25.71
CA ASN A 117 -13.01 -9.61 25.91
C ASN A 117 -12.31 -8.26 25.62
N ASN A 118 -10.98 -8.25 25.65
CA ASN A 118 -10.16 -7.05 25.59
C ASN A 118 -9.26 -7.01 24.34
N GLN A 119 -9.38 -7.99 23.44
CA GLN A 119 -8.53 -8.13 22.28
C GLN A 119 -9.32 -8.60 21.07
N VAL A 120 -9.22 -7.82 20.00
CA VAL A 120 -9.80 -8.11 18.70
C VAL A 120 -8.66 -8.14 17.67
N GLY A 121 -8.49 -9.27 16.99
CA GLY A 121 -7.66 -9.37 15.81
C GLY A 121 -8.37 -8.77 14.60
N PHE A 122 -7.61 -8.27 13.65
CA PHE A 122 -8.12 -7.83 12.37
C PHE A 122 -7.20 -8.29 11.25
N GLN A 123 -7.82 -8.67 10.13
CA GLN A 123 -7.15 -8.96 8.88
C GLN A 123 -7.84 -8.17 7.77
N VAL A 124 -7.07 -7.50 6.94
CA VAL A 124 -7.55 -6.74 5.79
C VAL A 124 -6.82 -7.22 4.56
N LYS A 125 -7.55 -7.41 3.46
CA LYS A 125 -6.95 -7.72 2.16
C LYS A 125 -7.66 -6.99 1.04
N LEU A 126 -6.85 -6.46 0.13
CA LEU A 126 -7.29 -5.88 -1.13
C LEU A 126 -7.14 -6.92 -2.23
N GLU A 127 -8.21 -7.14 -2.98
CA GLU A 127 -8.18 -7.95 -4.20
C GLU A 127 -7.62 -7.13 -5.36
N GLN A 128 -7.23 -7.82 -6.44
CA GLN A 128 -6.79 -7.18 -7.67
C GLN A 128 -7.88 -6.24 -8.22
N PRO A 129 -7.50 -5.07 -8.77
CA PRO A 129 -8.46 -4.14 -9.35
C PRO A 129 -9.08 -4.72 -10.61
N ASN A 130 -10.41 -4.65 -10.66
CA ASN A 130 -11.16 -4.89 -11.87
C ASN A 130 -11.17 -3.60 -12.70
N CYS A 131 -10.23 -3.50 -13.64
CA CYS A 131 -10.28 -2.51 -14.70
C CYS A 131 -11.24 -2.99 -15.79
N LYS A 132 -12.40 -2.33 -15.95
CA LYS A 132 -13.18 -2.49 -17.19
C LYS A 132 -12.42 -1.75 -18.29
N SER A 133 -11.46 -2.41 -18.94
CA SER A 133 -10.88 -1.86 -20.16
C SER A 133 -12.00 -1.81 -21.19
N GLY A 134 -12.54 -0.62 -21.46
CA GLY A 134 -13.39 -0.40 -22.61
C GLY A 134 -12.59 -0.62 -23.88
N LYS A 135 -12.47 -1.87 -24.33
CA LYS A 135 -12.28 -2.14 -25.74
C LYS A 135 -13.58 -1.73 -26.41
N GLN A 136 -13.66 -0.46 -26.78
CA GLN A 136 -14.58 -0.04 -27.82
C GLN A 136 -13.98 -0.66 -29.09
N ASP A 137 -14.44 -1.88 -29.42
CA ASP A 137 -14.20 -2.43 -30.74
C ASP A 137 -14.81 -1.43 -31.72
N SER A 138 -13.94 -0.69 -32.40
CA SER A 138 -14.35 0.16 -33.51
C SER A 138 -15.10 -0.73 -34.50
N PRO A 139 -16.31 -0.37 -34.96
CA PRO A 139 -16.99 -1.16 -35.97
C PRO A 139 -16.09 -1.24 -37.21
N PRO A 140 -16.06 -2.37 -37.94
CA PRO A 140 -15.26 -2.48 -39.13
C PRO A 140 -15.77 -1.44 -40.12
N ALA A 141 -14.93 -0.46 -40.45
CA ALA A 141 -15.24 0.53 -41.46
C ALA A 141 -15.37 -0.18 -42.82
N SER A 142 -16.60 -0.51 -43.18
CA SER A 142 -16.97 -0.88 -44.53
C SER A 142 -17.09 0.38 -45.38
N GLY A 143 -16.54 0.34 -46.58
CA GLY A 143 -16.84 1.32 -47.63
C GLY A 143 -15.70 2.24 -48.06
N ARG A 144 -14.96 1.75 -49.06
CA ARG A 144 -14.27 2.47 -50.16
C ARG A 144 -14.40 4.00 -50.16
N TYR A 145 -13.26 4.68 -50.10
CA TYR A 145 -13.02 5.89 -50.90
C TYR A 145 -11.59 5.90 -51.46
N ARG A 146 -11.50 6.29 -52.73
CA ARG A 146 -10.36 6.15 -53.65
C ARG A 146 -9.83 7.55 -53.98
N GLY A 147 -8.51 7.71 -54.02
CA GLY A 147 -7.81 8.91 -54.49
C GLY A 147 -7.24 9.73 -53.34
N PHE A 148 -6.05 10.33 -53.38
CA PHE A 148 -5.10 10.57 -54.46
C PHE A 148 -3.70 10.58 -53.82
N ARG A 149 -2.75 9.81 -54.36
CA ARG A 149 -1.33 9.94 -54.00
C ARG A 149 -0.76 11.16 -54.70
N ARG A 150 -0.23 12.13 -53.95
CA ARG A 150 0.79 13.06 -54.47
C ARG A 150 2.14 12.71 -53.86
N ARG A 151 2.96 12.06 -54.70
CA ARG A 151 4.42 12.02 -54.55
C ARG A 151 4.95 13.44 -54.74
N LEU A 152 5.69 13.96 -53.78
CA LEU A 152 6.66 15.03 -54.02
C LEU A 152 8.05 14.46 -53.72
N GLY A 153 8.78 14.13 -54.79
CA GLY A 153 10.20 13.84 -54.72
C GLY A 153 10.98 15.13 -54.90
N ILE A 154 11.93 15.39 -54.01
CA ILE A 154 13.00 16.36 -54.25
C ILE A 154 14.33 15.66 -54.02
N ARG A 155 15.17 15.71 -55.07
CA ARG A 155 16.50 15.12 -55.19
C ARG A 155 17.54 15.87 -54.35
N LYS A 156 18.52 15.09 -53.88
CA LYS A 156 19.78 15.49 -53.24
C LYS A 156 20.51 16.64 -53.96
N ARG A 157 21.17 17.50 -53.18
CA ARG A 157 22.41 18.18 -53.57
C ARG A 157 23.47 17.92 -52.50
N ARG A 158 24.55 17.25 -52.93
CA ARG A 158 25.83 17.15 -52.20
C ARG A 158 26.61 18.45 -52.39
N LEU A 159 27.20 18.96 -51.33
CA LEU A 159 28.45 19.72 -51.36
C LEU A 159 29.23 19.32 -50.10
N GLY A 160 30.40 18.73 -50.32
CA GLY A 160 31.37 18.44 -49.26
C GLY A 160 32.42 19.55 -49.16
N TRP A 161 33.23 19.47 -48.10
CA TRP A 161 34.68 19.70 -47.98
C TRP A 161 34.99 19.65 -46.47
N PHE A 162 35.61 18.57 -45.97
CA PHE A 162 37.06 18.38 -45.71
C PHE A 162 37.67 19.37 -44.71
N TRP A 163 38.03 18.88 -43.50
CA TRP A 163 39.33 19.09 -42.84
C TRP A 163 39.66 17.86 -41.99
N TYR A 164 40.95 17.68 -41.80
CA TYR A 164 41.68 16.43 -41.69
C TYR A 164 42.11 16.05 -40.26
N PHE A 165 42.41 14.76 -40.09
CA PHE A 165 43.38 14.11 -39.19
C PHE A 165 43.31 14.35 -37.67
N SER A 166 43.04 13.27 -36.93
CA SER A 166 44.07 12.63 -36.07
C SER A 166 43.63 11.24 -35.59
N ARG A 167 44.37 10.20 -35.98
CA ARG A 167 44.56 8.94 -35.25
C ARG A 167 46.07 8.86 -34.98
N PRO A 168 46.51 8.31 -33.84
CA PRO A 168 46.90 6.89 -33.93
C PRO A 168 46.71 6.05 -32.65
N ARG A 169 46.57 4.73 -32.90
CA ARG A 169 46.92 3.56 -32.05
C ARG A 169 46.14 3.42 -30.73
N GLY A 170 45.56 2.28 -30.36
CA GLY A 170 45.82 0.89 -30.73
C GLY A 170 45.87 0.10 -29.43
N PHE A 171 44.73 -0.41 -28.98
CA PHE A 171 44.62 -1.43 -27.94
C PHE A 171 43.58 -2.46 -28.39
N VAL A 172 44.02 -3.70 -28.50
CA VAL A 172 43.18 -4.90 -28.64
C VAL A 172 43.15 -5.53 -27.26
N THR A 173 41.98 -5.67 -26.64
CA THR A 173 41.76 -6.66 -25.59
C THR A 173 40.27 -7.03 -25.52
N ALA A 174 40.02 -8.31 -25.80
CA ALA A 174 38.92 -9.18 -25.40
C ALA A 174 37.47 -8.68 -25.56
N SER A 175 36.78 -9.25 -26.54
CA SER A 175 35.33 -9.46 -26.52
C SER A 175 34.96 -10.24 -25.25
N SER A 176 34.25 -9.58 -24.33
CA SER A 176 33.40 -10.28 -23.37
C SER A 176 31.99 -10.23 -23.94
N THR A 177 31.43 -11.42 -24.11
CA THR A 177 30.04 -11.67 -24.48
C THR A 177 29.14 -10.88 -23.54
N GLU A 178 28.49 -9.85 -24.08
CA GLU A 178 27.31 -9.26 -23.47
C GLU A 178 26.26 -10.37 -23.50
N GLU A 179 26.13 -11.08 -22.37
CA GLU A 179 24.89 -11.78 -22.07
C GLU A 179 23.84 -10.69 -21.92
N GLU A 180 23.17 -10.38 -23.04
CA GLU A 180 21.86 -9.76 -23.05
C GLU A 180 20.97 -10.62 -22.18
N THR A 181 20.93 -10.30 -20.89
CA THR A 181 19.87 -10.76 -20.02
C THR A 181 18.65 -10.02 -20.55
N GLU A 182 17.91 -10.67 -21.46
CA GLU A 182 16.56 -10.25 -21.79
C GLU A 182 15.85 -10.10 -20.44
N GLU A 183 15.63 -8.85 -20.04
CA GLU A 183 14.69 -8.51 -18.98
C GLU A 183 13.36 -9.10 -19.43
N MET A 184 13.11 -10.32 -18.94
CA MET A 184 11.80 -10.91 -18.96
C MET A 184 10.94 -9.95 -18.16
N LYS A 185 10.26 -9.02 -18.85
CA LYS A 185 9.18 -8.21 -18.30
C LYS A 185 8.16 -9.18 -17.77
N VAL A 186 8.34 -9.58 -16.51
CA VAL A 186 7.30 -10.13 -15.68
C VAL A 186 6.14 -9.17 -15.87
N PRO A 187 4.96 -9.64 -16.32
CA PRO A 187 3.80 -8.76 -16.39
C PRO A 187 3.61 -8.23 -14.99
N GLU A 188 3.94 -6.95 -14.81
CA GLU A 188 3.89 -6.27 -13.53
C GLU A 188 2.48 -6.49 -13.01
N SER A 189 2.36 -7.37 -12.01
CA SER A 189 1.06 -7.80 -11.55
C SER A 189 0.38 -6.55 -11.04
N ALA A 190 -0.77 -6.22 -11.63
CA ALA A 190 -1.55 -5.07 -11.25
C ALA A 190 -2.21 -5.36 -9.89
N GLU A 191 -1.43 -5.57 -8.84
CA GLU A 191 -1.91 -5.72 -7.47
C GLU A 191 -1.75 -4.42 -6.70
N PHE A 192 -2.66 -4.18 -5.75
CA PHE A 192 -2.48 -3.06 -4.83
C PHE A 192 -1.31 -3.35 -3.90
N ASN A 193 -0.27 -2.54 -3.97
CA ASN A 193 0.89 -2.67 -3.09
C ASN A 193 0.86 -1.70 -1.89
N ARG A 194 -0.30 -1.10 -1.61
CA ARG A 194 -0.51 -0.18 -0.49
C ARG A 194 -1.88 -0.42 0.13
N VAL A 195 -1.90 -0.67 1.44
CA VAL A 195 -3.12 -0.61 2.26
C VAL A 195 -3.03 0.60 3.19
N CYS A 196 -4.09 1.39 3.27
CA CYS A 196 -4.19 2.50 4.23
C CYS A 196 -5.37 2.26 5.18
N LEU A 197 -5.08 1.97 6.44
CA LEU A 197 -6.08 1.87 7.51
C LEU A 197 -6.24 3.24 8.15
N THR A 198 -7.45 3.81 8.11
CA THR A 198 -7.72 5.11 8.73
C THR A 198 -8.80 4.94 9.80
N TYR A 199 -8.54 5.44 11.00
CA TYR A 199 -9.51 5.43 12.11
C TYR A 199 -9.49 6.77 12.85
N ALA A 200 -10.58 7.07 13.56
CA ALA A 200 -10.73 8.32 14.28
C ALA A 200 -9.82 8.38 15.52
N SER A 201 -9.28 9.57 15.80
CA SER A 201 -8.53 9.85 17.01
C SER A 201 -8.83 11.27 17.47
N GLU A 202 -8.71 11.55 18.77
CA GLU A 202 -8.92 12.88 19.31
C GLU A 202 -7.65 13.72 19.29
N ALA A 203 -7.81 15.05 19.22
CA ALA A 203 -6.69 15.98 19.24
C ALA A 203 -5.88 15.89 20.56
N SER A 204 -6.53 15.55 21.66
CA SER A 204 -5.92 15.38 23.00
C SER A 204 -5.33 13.98 23.23
N GLU A 205 -5.56 13.03 22.33
CA GLU A 205 -5.06 11.67 22.46
C GLU A 205 -3.55 11.63 22.21
N ARG A 206 -2.82 11.06 23.16
CA ARG A 206 -1.36 10.88 23.09
C ARG A 206 -1.02 9.46 22.68
N PHE A 207 0.08 9.30 21.94
CA PHE A 207 0.52 8.01 21.39
C PHE A 207 1.93 7.71 21.86
N TYR A 208 2.15 6.49 22.35
CA TYR A 208 3.42 6.03 22.91
C TYR A 208 3.79 4.66 22.34
N GLY A 209 5.08 4.34 22.29
CA GLY A 209 5.58 3.05 21.82
C GLY A 209 6.46 3.22 20.58
N PHE A 210 6.13 2.50 19.51
CA PHE A 210 6.91 2.40 18.28
C PHE A 210 8.30 1.79 18.45
N GLY A 211 8.46 0.94 19.47
CA GLY A 211 9.73 0.33 19.84
C GLY A 211 10.61 1.25 20.68
N GLU A 212 11.92 1.20 20.47
CA GLU A 212 12.87 2.06 21.18
C GLU A 212 13.03 3.40 20.44
N GLN A 213 12.59 4.49 21.06
CA GLN A 213 12.56 5.82 20.47
C GLN A 213 13.27 6.82 21.38
N PHE A 214 14.18 7.63 20.83
CA PHE A 214 15.07 8.46 21.64
C PHE A 214 14.76 9.97 21.59
N SER A 215 14.05 10.46 20.56
CA SER A 215 13.74 11.90 20.44
C SER A 215 12.41 12.31 21.07
N HIS A 216 11.43 11.41 21.08
CA HIS A 216 10.06 11.74 21.45
C HIS A 216 9.41 10.59 22.22
N MET A 217 8.58 10.97 23.19
CA MET A 217 7.73 10.04 23.92
C MET A 217 6.30 10.05 23.38
N ASP A 218 5.72 11.24 23.16
CA ASP A 218 4.42 11.41 22.51
C ASP A 218 4.56 11.61 20.99
N PHE A 219 3.87 10.76 20.23
CA PHE A 219 3.90 10.74 18.77
C PHE A 219 2.69 11.39 18.11
N LYS A 220 1.73 11.93 18.86
CA LYS A 220 0.67 12.74 18.25
C LYS A 220 1.29 13.89 17.46
N GLY A 221 0.80 14.13 16.24
CA GLY A 221 1.36 15.12 15.33
C GLY A 221 2.57 14.64 14.50
N LYS A 222 3.01 13.38 14.64
CA LYS A 222 4.20 12.86 13.96
C LYS A 222 3.88 11.77 12.94
N ARG A 223 4.80 11.54 12.02
CA ARG A 223 4.75 10.45 11.05
C ARG A 223 5.89 9.49 11.35
N VAL A 224 5.57 8.27 11.78
CA VAL A 224 6.54 7.31 12.32
C VAL A 224 6.72 6.14 11.33
N PRO A 225 7.86 6.06 10.62
CA PRO A 225 8.18 4.89 9.81
C PRO A 225 8.63 3.72 10.69
N ILE A 226 8.18 2.51 10.36
CA ILE A 226 8.63 1.26 10.98
C ILE A 226 9.61 0.59 10.03
N LEU A 227 10.89 0.90 10.22
CA LEU A 227 12.00 0.35 9.46
C LEU A 227 13.24 0.34 10.34
N VAL A 228 13.92 -0.80 10.41
CA VAL A 228 15.19 -0.90 11.15
C VAL A 228 16.20 -0.04 10.42
N GLN A 229 16.76 0.94 11.13
CA GLN A 229 17.76 1.85 10.59
C GLN A 229 18.87 2.06 11.61
N GLU A 230 20.07 2.39 11.13
CA GLU A 230 21.09 2.92 12.02
C GLU A 230 20.53 4.11 12.80
N GLN A 231 20.85 4.19 14.09
CA GLN A 231 20.31 5.22 14.96
C GLN A 231 20.62 6.64 14.45
N GLY A 232 21.80 6.82 13.83
CA GLY A 232 22.27 8.07 13.24
C GLY A 232 22.92 9.04 14.24
N ILE A 233 23.88 9.82 13.75
CA ILE A 233 24.66 10.79 14.54
C ILE A 233 23.96 12.17 14.53
N GLY A 234 23.48 12.60 15.68
CA GLY A 234 22.71 13.85 15.83
C GLY A 234 21.21 13.69 15.60
N ARG A 235 20.76 12.69 14.83
CA ARG A 235 19.36 12.26 14.72
C ARG A 235 18.40 13.39 14.28
N GLY A 236 18.86 14.22 13.34
CA GLY A 236 18.14 15.39 12.84
C GLY A 236 18.57 16.70 13.50
N ASP A 237 19.22 16.66 14.66
CA ASP A 237 19.61 17.87 15.40
C ASP A 237 20.78 18.59 14.72
N GLN A 238 20.53 19.83 14.32
CA GLN A 238 21.53 20.68 13.69
C GLN A 238 22.34 21.46 14.74
N PRO A 239 23.67 21.65 14.52
CA PRO A 239 24.42 21.36 13.29
C PRO A 239 25.07 19.96 13.25
N ILE A 240 24.87 19.13 14.27
CA ILE A 240 25.57 17.84 14.44
C ILE A 240 25.27 16.90 13.27
N THR A 241 24.00 16.76 12.90
CA THR A 241 23.58 15.92 11.77
C THR A 241 24.16 16.40 10.45
N PHE A 242 24.27 17.72 10.21
CA PHE A 242 24.93 18.24 9.01
C PHE A 242 26.41 17.86 8.96
N ALA A 243 27.14 18.06 10.06
CA ALA A 243 28.56 17.69 10.13
C ALA A 243 28.76 16.18 9.92
N ALA A 244 27.90 15.35 10.53
CA ALA A 244 27.93 13.90 10.34
C ALA A 244 27.71 13.52 8.86
N ASN A 245 26.71 14.12 8.20
CA ASN A 245 26.42 13.87 6.79
C ASN A 245 27.53 14.35 5.84
N LEU A 246 28.28 15.40 6.21
CA LEU A 246 29.42 15.90 5.43
C LEU A 246 30.63 14.94 5.51
N VAL A 247 30.91 14.42 6.69
CA VAL A 247 32.01 13.45 6.91
C VAL A 247 31.65 12.07 6.38
N SER A 248 30.36 11.71 6.44
CA SER A 248 29.86 10.41 6.05
C SER A 248 28.43 10.54 5.55
N TYR A 249 28.25 10.37 4.24
CA TYR A 249 26.95 10.49 3.59
C TYR A 249 25.87 9.72 4.37
N ARG A 250 24.82 10.44 4.79
CA ARG A 250 23.63 9.95 5.53
C ARG A 250 23.86 9.32 6.90
N ALA A 251 25.04 9.47 7.49
CA ALA A 251 25.30 8.98 8.84
C ALA A 251 24.51 9.72 9.93
N GLY A 252 23.89 10.86 9.62
CA GLY A 252 23.25 11.72 10.61
C GLY A 252 21.89 11.24 11.14
N GLY A 253 21.19 10.35 10.43
CA GLY A 253 19.85 9.87 10.79
C GLY A 253 18.77 10.95 10.81
N ASP A 254 17.63 10.62 11.42
CA ASP A 254 16.48 11.51 11.65
C ASP A 254 15.90 11.27 13.05
N TRP A 255 14.98 12.10 13.53
CA TRP A 255 14.42 11.98 14.88
C TRP A 255 13.77 10.60 15.13
N SER A 256 13.28 9.96 14.07
CA SER A 256 12.61 8.65 14.10
C SER A 256 13.53 7.45 13.86
N THR A 257 14.82 7.64 13.54
CA THR A 257 15.72 6.51 13.24
C THR A 257 16.06 5.73 14.50
N THR A 258 15.95 4.40 14.41
CA THR A 258 16.18 3.45 15.50
C THR A 258 16.45 2.03 14.96
N TYR A 259 17.24 1.25 15.72
CA TYR A 259 17.49 -0.17 15.42
C TYR A 259 16.33 -1.09 15.83
N ALA A 260 15.48 -0.63 16.75
CA ALA A 260 14.43 -1.46 17.34
C ALA A 260 13.05 -0.80 17.18
N PRO A 261 12.61 -0.46 15.95
CA PRO A 261 11.24 -0.01 15.72
C PRO A 261 10.29 -1.18 15.94
N SER A 262 9.09 -0.88 16.41
CA SER A 262 8.02 -1.87 16.55
C SER A 262 6.72 -1.29 16.00
N PRO A 263 5.95 -2.02 15.18
CA PRO A 263 4.65 -1.56 14.69
C PRO A 263 3.57 -1.70 15.77
N PHE A 264 3.86 -1.22 16.98
CA PHE A 264 3.03 -1.26 18.17
C PHE A 264 2.96 0.13 18.78
N TYR A 265 1.76 0.58 19.18
CA TYR A 265 1.61 1.75 20.04
C TYR A 265 0.52 1.51 21.08
N MET A 266 0.58 2.28 22.16
CA MET A 266 -0.48 2.47 23.15
C MET A 266 -0.88 3.94 23.20
N THR A 267 -2.14 4.21 23.55
CA THR A 267 -2.65 5.58 23.65
C THR A 267 -3.00 5.96 25.09
N SER A 268 -3.08 7.26 25.37
CA SER A 268 -3.57 7.79 26.65
C SER A 268 -5.02 7.39 26.98
N LYS A 269 -5.72 6.68 26.09
CA LYS A 269 -7.09 6.18 26.27
C LYS A 269 -7.16 4.68 26.58
N MET A 270 -6.05 4.08 27.01
CA MET A 270 -5.98 2.66 27.34
C MET A 270 -6.39 1.76 26.16
N ARG A 271 -5.89 2.11 24.98
CA ARG A 271 -6.03 1.32 23.75
C ARG A 271 -4.64 1.08 23.19
N SER A 272 -4.43 -0.06 22.57
CA SER A 272 -3.22 -0.32 21.78
C SER A 272 -3.58 -0.97 20.46
N LEU A 273 -2.68 -0.81 19.50
CA LEU A 273 -2.73 -1.50 18.22
C LEU A 273 -1.33 -1.98 17.90
N TYR A 274 -1.25 -3.18 17.32
CA TYR A 274 -0.04 -3.62 16.65
C TYR A 274 -0.32 -4.35 15.36
N LEU A 275 0.66 -4.37 14.47
CA LEU A 275 0.66 -5.17 13.25
C LEU A 275 1.49 -6.43 13.48
N GLU A 276 1.06 -7.56 12.91
CA GLU A 276 1.77 -8.85 13.01
C GLU A 276 2.74 -9.09 11.85
N GLY A 277 2.58 -8.35 10.75
CA GLY A 277 3.45 -8.43 9.57
C GLY A 277 4.77 -7.67 9.69
N TYR A 278 5.69 -7.99 8.78
CA TYR A 278 7.01 -7.33 8.64
C TYR A 278 7.06 -6.32 7.50
N ASP A 279 5.93 -6.10 6.82
CA ASP A 279 5.86 -5.13 5.73
C ASP A 279 6.22 -3.73 6.24
N TYR A 280 6.98 -3.00 5.43
CA TYR A 280 7.29 -1.61 5.75
C TYR A 280 5.98 -0.84 5.95
N SER A 281 5.87 -0.19 7.10
CA SER A 281 4.67 0.51 7.50
C SER A 281 4.99 1.90 8.03
N VAL A 282 4.05 2.81 7.87
CA VAL A 282 4.16 4.18 8.35
C VAL A 282 2.90 4.57 9.09
N PHE A 283 3.05 4.97 10.34
CA PHE A 283 1.99 5.46 11.19
C PHE A 283 1.96 6.99 11.10
N ASP A 284 0.99 7.52 10.36
CA ASP A 284 0.73 8.95 10.24
C ASP A 284 -0.27 9.40 11.32
N LEU A 285 0.26 10.04 12.35
CA LEU A 285 -0.45 10.63 13.48
C LEU A 285 -0.52 12.16 13.36
N THR A 286 -0.20 12.73 12.18
CA THR A 286 -0.09 14.18 11.99
C THR A 286 -1.44 14.90 12.05
N LYS A 287 -2.53 14.18 11.76
CA LYS A 287 -3.89 14.73 11.78
C LYS A 287 -4.47 14.67 13.21
N GLN A 288 -5.17 15.75 13.57
CA GLN A 288 -5.75 15.86 14.90
C GLN A 288 -6.94 14.91 15.09
N ASP A 289 -7.72 14.68 14.04
CA ASP A 289 -9.01 13.96 14.04
C ASP A 289 -8.92 12.47 13.64
N ARG A 290 -7.75 12.02 13.17
CA ARG A 290 -7.57 10.66 12.66
C ARG A 290 -6.12 10.21 12.75
N VAL A 291 -5.96 8.90 12.70
CA VAL A 291 -4.69 8.25 12.42
C VAL A 291 -4.82 7.49 11.10
N GLN A 292 -3.75 7.48 10.32
CA GLN A 292 -3.63 6.64 9.15
C GLN A 292 -2.40 5.74 9.27
N VAL A 293 -2.59 4.43 9.13
CA VAL A 293 -1.52 3.45 9.04
C VAL A 293 -1.40 3.03 7.59
N GLN A 294 -0.26 3.33 6.97
CA GLN A 294 0.08 2.92 5.61
C GLN A 294 0.95 1.67 5.68
N ILE A 295 0.62 0.63 4.92
CA ILE A 295 1.36 -0.63 4.84
C ILE A 295 1.77 -0.86 3.39
N HIS A 296 3.03 -1.22 3.16
CA HIS A 296 3.59 -1.56 1.85
C HIS A 296 3.28 -3.02 1.49
N GLY A 297 2.00 -3.30 1.29
CA GLY A 297 1.49 -4.62 0.90
C GLY A 297 0.07 -4.54 0.36
N ASN A 298 -0.50 -5.69 -0.03
CA ASN A 298 -1.90 -5.84 -0.44
C ASN A 298 -2.81 -6.30 0.72
N SER A 299 -2.22 -6.68 1.85
CA SER A 299 -2.90 -7.14 3.05
C SER A 299 -2.23 -6.62 4.31
N VAL A 300 -2.95 -6.66 5.42
CA VAL A 300 -2.42 -6.35 6.74
C VAL A 300 -3.16 -7.17 7.79
N GLU A 301 -2.40 -7.70 8.74
CA GLU A 301 -2.91 -8.35 9.94
C GLU A 301 -2.39 -7.61 11.18
N GLY A 302 -3.25 -7.50 12.18
CA GLY A 302 -2.88 -6.84 13.42
C GLY A 302 -3.93 -7.08 14.49
N ARG A 303 -3.71 -6.46 15.65
CA ARG A 303 -4.65 -6.56 16.78
C ARG A 303 -4.88 -5.22 17.42
N ILE A 304 -6.08 -5.07 17.94
CA ILE A 304 -6.52 -3.95 18.76
C ILE A 304 -6.76 -4.50 20.16
N LEU A 305 -6.20 -3.83 21.16
CA LEU A 305 -6.41 -4.16 22.56
C LEU A 305 -7.02 -2.98 23.29
N HIS A 306 -7.86 -3.30 24.26
CA HIS A 306 -8.46 -2.34 25.16
C HIS A 306 -8.16 -2.75 26.60
N GLY A 307 -7.61 -1.83 27.38
CA GLY A 307 -7.38 -2.00 28.80
C GLY A 307 -8.39 -1.22 29.64
N GLN A 308 -8.72 -1.76 30.80
CA GLN A 308 -9.34 -1.02 31.89
C GLN A 308 -8.40 -1.05 33.08
N LEU A 309 -8.15 0.11 33.67
CA LEU A 309 -7.46 0.20 34.96
C LEU A 309 -8.53 0.16 36.04
N THR A 310 -8.57 -0.93 36.80
CA THR A 310 -9.30 -1.00 38.07
C THR A 310 -8.34 -0.55 39.16
N PHE A 311 -8.66 0.56 39.83
CA PHE A 311 -7.98 1.02 41.04
C PHE A 311 -8.84 0.70 42.26
#